data_AF-A0A4S5BTI7-F1
#
_entry.id   AF-A0A4S5BTI7-F1
#
_cell.length_a   1.000
_cell.length_b   1.000
_cell.length_c   1.000
_cell.angle_alpha   90.00
_cell.angle_beta   90.00
_cell.angle_gamma   90.00
#
_symmetry.space_group_name_H-M   'P 1'
#
loop_
_entity.id
_entity.type
_entity.pdbx_description
1 polymer ?
#
loop_
_entity_poly.entity_id
_entity_poly.type
_entity_poly.pdbx_seq_one_letter_code
_entity_poly.pdbx_strand_id
1 'polypeptide(L)'
;MTAKLQAPITVDLKIKITNDTQIGEVTIGMPMGRYITEQELRDRVAQFEKEEMPEGFRLMNKREWFDSVFGLCHDGEDDDGNPQYLSYAMPGGDEWDE
;
A
#
# COMPACT_ATOMS: atom_id res chain seq x y z
N MET A 1 -1.58 37.66 -2.49
CA MET A 1 -1.39 36.33 -1.91
C MET A 1 -0.05 35.81 -2.41
N THR A 2 0.92 35.62 -1.53
CA THR A 2 2.26 35.17 -1.92
C THR A 2 2.23 33.65 -2.05
N ALA A 3 2.26 33.11 -3.27
CA ALA A 3 2.36 31.67 -3.49
C ALA A 3 3.70 31.19 -2.93
N LYS A 4 3.66 30.45 -1.82
CA LYS A 4 4.85 29.76 -1.29
C LYS A 4 5.13 28.58 -2.21
N LEU A 5 6.12 28.73 -3.09
CA LEU A 5 6.63 27.63 -3.90
C LEU A 5 7.30 26.63 -2.94
N GLN A 6 6.66 25.49 -2.70
CA GLN A 6 7.09 24.52 -1.72
C GLN A 6 7.91 23.43 -2.41
N ALA A 7 9.18 23.76 -2.69
CA ALA A 7 10.27 22.89 -3.11
C ALA A 7 10.07 22.10 -4.45
N PRO A 8 11.15 21.76 -5.17
CA PRO A 8 11.08 20.92 -6.37
C PRO A 8 10.96 19.44 -6.00
N ILE A 9 9.91 19.08 -5.25
CA ILE A 9 9.64 17.69 -4.84
C ILE A 9 8.55 17.07 -5.72
N THR A 10 8.72 15.78 -6.01
CA THR A 10 7.69 14.91 -6.59
C THR A 10 7.40 13.81 -5.58
N VAL A 11 6.13 13.52 -5.36
CA VAL A 11 5.67 12.47 -4.45
C VAL A 11 4.88 11.47 -5.28
N ASP A 12 5.23 10.20 -5.17
CA ASP A 12 4.50 9.11 -5.77
C ASP A 12 3.76 8.34 -4.68
N LEU A 13 2.46 8.15 -4.87
CA LEU A 13 1.64 7.31 -4.01
C LEU A 13 1.58 5.90 -4.61
N LYS A 14 2.12 4.93 -3.88
CA LYS A 14 2.07 3.51 -4.24
C LYS A 14 0.95 2.82 -3.48
N ILE A 15 -0.04 2.29 -4.21
CA ILE A 15 -1.20 1.59 -3.66
C ILE A 15 -1.06 0.11 -3.99
N LYS A 16 -1.20 -0.75 -2.97
CA LYS A 16 -1.24 -2.21 -3.15
C LYS A 16 -2.68 -2.68 -3.29
N ILE A 17 -2.93 -3.49 -4.30
CA ILE A 17 -4.25 -4.04 -4.63
C ILE A 17 -4.18 -5.56 -4.74
N THR A 18 -5.32 -6.23 -4.58
CA THR A 18 -5.43 -7.69 -4.68
C THR A 18 -6.76 -8.10 -5.31
N ASN A 19 -6.77 -9.26 -5.96
CA ASN A 19 -7.98 -9.98 -6.39
C ASN A 19 -8.09 -11.37 -5.72
N ASP A 20 -7.51 -11.49 -4.52
CA ASP A 20 -7.32 -12.72 -3.72
C ASP A 20 -6.37 -13.77 -4.32
N THR A 21 -6.14 -13.73 -5.64
CA THR A 21 -5.22 -14.65 -6.34
C THR A 21 -3.92 -13.99 -6.78
N GLN A 22 -3.91 -12.67 -6.93
CA GLN A 22 -2.81 -11.88 -7.47
C GLN A 22 -2.64 -10.58 -6.69
N ILE A 23 -1.39 -10.18 -6.50
CA ILE A 23 -1.00 -8.91 -5.90
C ILE A 23 -0.61 -7.93 -6.99
N GLY A 24 -1.18 -6.72 -6.96
CA GLY A 24 -0.83 -5.60 -7.82
C GLY A 24 -0.27 -4.41 -7.04
N GLU A 25 0.48 -3.56 -7.74
CA GLU A 25 0.92 -2.25 -7.26
C GLU A 25 0.57 -1.19 -8.32
N VAL A 26 -0.13 -0.13 -7.89
CA VAL A 26 -0.44 1.04 -8.72
C VAL A 26 0.35 2.22 -8.20
N THR A 27 1.02 2.94 -9.10
CA THR A 27 1.76 4.16 -8.77
C THR A 27 1.00 5.36 -9.32
N ILE A 28 0.67 6.29 -8.43
CA ILE A 28 -0.04 7.53 -8.73
C ILE A 28 0.94 8.69 -8.52
N GLY A 29 1.24 9.40 -9.61
CA GLY A 29 2.02 10.64 -9.54
C GLY A 29 1.18 11.76 -8.93
N MET A 30 1.73 12.46 -7.93
CA MET A 30 1.04 13.56 -7.27
C MET A 30 1.52 14.93 -7.78
N PRO A 31 0.73 16.01 -7.56
CA PRO A 31 1.06 17.35 -8.04
C PRO A 31 2.42 17.84 -7.53
N MET A 32 3.24 18.39 -8.44
CA MET A 32 4.55 18.95 -8.10
C MET A 32 4.43 20.29 -7.39
N GLY A 33 5.43 20.63 -6.56
CA GLY A 33 5.61 21.99 -6.03
C GLY A 33 4.89 22.31 -4.73
N ARG A 34 4.28 21.31 -4.08
CA ARG A 34 3.86 21.37 -2.67
C ARG A 34 3.93 20.02 -1.97
N TYR A 35 4.08 20.07 -0.65
CA TYR A 35 3.88 18.90 0.18
C TYR A 35 2.39 18.57 0.27
N ILE A 36 2.06 17.28 0.19
CA ILE A 36 0.69 16.79 0.16
C ILE A 36 0.20 16.59 1.58
N THR A 37 -1.02 17.00 1.87
CA THR A 37 -1.66 16.78 3.16
C THR A 37 -2.20 15.36 3.29
N GLU A 38 -2.39 14.88 4.52
CA GLU A 38 -2.99 13.56 4.76
C GLU A 38 -4.38 13.43 4.13
N GLN A 39 -5.20 14.49 4.22
CA GLN A 39 -6.54 14.51 3.62
C GLN A 39 -6.48 14.32 2.10
N GLU A 40 -5.54 15.00 1.42
CA GLU A 40 -5.38 14.84 -0.03
C GLU A 40 -4.94 13.44 -0.43
N LEU A 41 -4.13 12.77 0.40
CA LEU A 41 -3.79 11.36 0.18
C LEU A 41 -5.02 10.47 0.34
N ARG A 42 -5.82 10.65 1.41
CA ARG A 42 -7.06 9.90 1.64
C ARG A 42 -8.05 10.10 0.49
N ASP A 43 -8.27 11.34 0.07
CA ASP A 43 -9.16 11.69 -1.04
C ASP A 43 -8.68 11.05 -2.34
N ARG A 44 -7.37 11.03 -2.60
CA ARG A 44 -6.79 10.42 -3.81
C ARG A 44 -6.95 8.90 -3.81
N VAL A 45 -6.78 8.24 -2.66
CA VAL A 45 -7.01 6.79 -2.52
C VAL A 45 -8.49 6.47 -2.74
N ALA A 46 -9.40 7.23 -2.13
CA ALA A 46 -10.84 7.05 -2.32
C ALA A 46 -11.26 7.27 -3.78
N GLN A 47 -10.66 8.26 -4.46
CA GLN A 47 -10.87 8.46 -5.90
C GLN A 47 -10.37 7.26 -6.71
N PHE A 48 -9.16 6.76 -6.41
CA PHE A 48 -8.59 5.60 -7.08
C PHE A 48 -9.52 4.38 -6.96
N GLU A 49 -9.98 4.08 -5.74
CA GLU A 49 -10.86 2.95 -5.46
C GLU A 49 -12.16 3.01 -6.26
N LYS A 50 -12.72 4.21 -6.45
CA LYS A 50 -13.99 4.41 -7.12
C LYS A 50 -13.90 4.47 -8.65
N GLU A 51 -12.85 5.08 -9.19
CA GLU A 51 -12.79 5.51 -10.59
C GLU A 51 -11.72 4.79 -11.43
N GLU A 52 -10.64 4.33 -10.80
CA GLU A 52 -9.45 3.85 -11.50
C GLU A 52 -9.08 2.40 -11.14
N MET A 53 -9.79 1.79 -10.18
CA MET A 53 -9.55 0.43 -9.75
C MET A 53 -9.73 -0.56 -10.92
N PRO A 54 -8.71 -1.39 -11.22
CA PRO A 54 -8.86 -2.44 -12.22
C PRO A 54 -9.99 -3.43 -11.87
N GLU A 55 -10.70 -3.91 -12.89
CA GLU A 55 -11.82 -4.83 -12.68
C GLU A 55 -11.39 -6.10 -11.92
N GLY A 56 -12.15 -6.47 -10.89
CA GLY A 56 -11.88 -7.63 -10.04
C GLY A 56 -10.84 -7.41 -8.95
N PHE A 57 -10.20 -6.24 -8.89
CA PHE A 57 -9.27 -5.88 -7.81
C PHE A 57 -9.96 -5.04 -6.72
N ARG A 58 -9.36 -5.08 -5.53
CA ARG A 58 -9.68 -4.23 -4.38
C ARG A 58 -8.41 -3.77 -3.68
N LEU A 59 -8.54 -2.78 -2.79
CA LEU A 59 -7.47 -2.43 -1.85
C LEU A 59 -7.15 -3.61 -0.93
N MET A 60 -5.88 -3.75 -0.58
CA MET A 60 -5.45 -4.67 0.48
C MET A 60 -5.90 -4.16 1.84
N ASN A 61 -6.32 -5.08 2.71
CA ASN A 61 -6.43 -4.79 4.13
C ASN A 61 -5.02 -4.74 4.77
N LYS A 62 -4.97 -4.38 6.06
CA LYS A 62 -3.69 -4.16 6.76
C LYS A 62 -2.87 -5.44 6.87
N ARG A 63 -3.52 -6.57 7.14
CA ARG A 63 -2.87 -7.90 7.21
C ARG A 63 -2.24 -8.28 5.89
N GLU A 64 -3.01 -8.22 4.82
CA GLU A 64 -2.56 -8.58 3.47
C GLU A 64 -1.39 -7.72 3.03
N TRP A 65 -1.45 -6.41 3.30
CA TRP A 65 -0.34 -5.53 3.01
C TRP A 65 0.89 -5.89 3.85
N PHE A 66 0.72 -6.11 5.16
CA PHE A 66 1.81 -6.45 6.06
C PHE A 66 2.49 -7.77 5.64
N ASP A 67 1.70 -8.80 5.35
CA ASP A 67 2.20 -10.09 4.89
C ASP A 67 2.87 -9.97 3.52
N SER A 68 2.38 -9.10 2.63
CA SER A 68 3.04 -8.86 1.33
C SER A 68 4.42 -8.19 1.45
N VAL A 69 4.65 -7.43 2.53
CA VAL A 69 5.91 -6.70 2.77
C VAL A 69 6.87 -7.53 3.62
N PHE A 70 6.35 -8.23 4.63
CA PHE A 70 7.14 -8.89 5.68
C PHE A 70 7.04 -10.42 5.67
N GLY A 71 6.01 -10.99 5.05
CA GLY A 71 5.77 -12.44 4.99
C GLY A 71 6.71 -13.20 4.06
N LEU A 72 7.63 -12.52 3.36
CA LEU A 72 8.67 -13.15 2.54
C LEU A 72 9.94 -13.51 3.34
N CYS A 73 10.02 -13.12 4.61
CA CYS A 73 11.14 -13.52 5.46
C CYS A 73 10.97 -14.99 5.86
N HIS A 74 11.89 -15.86 5.44
CA HIS A 74 11.94 -17.25 5.87
C HIS A 74 13.14 -17.46 6.81
N ASP A 75 12.98 -18.26 7.85
CA ASP A 75 14.05 -18.58 8.82
C ASP A 75 14.62 -19.99 8.67
N GLY A 76 14.07 -20.77 7.74
CA GLY A 76 14.55 -22.11 7.42
C GLY A 76 13.70 -22.80 6.37
N GLU A 77 13.90 -24.10 6.27
CA GLU A 77 13.08 -25.04 5.50
C GLU A 77 12.51 -26.08 6.47
N ASP A 78 11.32 -26.61 6.21
CA ASP A 78 10.78 -27.78 6.92
C ASP A 78 11.49 -29.07 6.49
N ASP A 79 11.15 -30.20 7.14
CA ASP A 79 11.73 -31.51 6.83
C ASP A 79 11.49 -31.98 5.37
N ASP A 80 10.50 -31.38 4.69
CA ASP A 80 10.17 -31.64 3.28
C ASP A 80 10.86 -30.65 2.31
N GLY A 81 11.68 -29.73 2.83
CA GLY A 81 12.41 -28.73 2.05
C GLY A 81 11.56 -27.52 1.62
N ASN A 82 10.37 -27.33 2.20
CA ASN A 82 9.57 -26.14 1.94
C ASN A 82 10.02 -24.98 2.84
N PRO A 83 10.09 -23.74 2.33
CA PRO A 83 10.46 -22.59 3.14
C PRO A 83 9.48 -22.37 4.30
N GLN A 84 10.00 -22.26 5.51
CA GLN A 84 9.25 -21.84 6.69
C GLN A 84 9.30 -20.31 6.79
N TYR A 85 8.14 -19.67 6.62
CA TYR A 85 8.02 -18.22 6.69
C TYR A 85 7.81 -17.74 8.13
N LEU A 86 8.50 -16.65 8.47
CA LEU A 86 8.34 -15.97 9.74
C LEU A 86 6.96 -15.32 9.81
N SER A 87 6.13 -15.80 10.75
CA SER A 87 4.89 -15.15 11.10
C SER A 87 5.15 -14.03 12.11
N TYR A 88 5.39 -12.81 11.62
CA TYR A 88 5.49 -11.64 12.49
C TYR A 88 4.13 -11.28 13.09
N ALA A 89 4.11 -10.99 14.39
CA ALA A 89 2.92 -10.42 15.03
C ALA A 89 2.66 -9.02 14.48
N MET A 90 1.55 -8.84 13.79
CA MET A 90 1.11 -7.53 13.33
C MET A 90 0.41 -6.79 14.49
N PRO A 91 0.75 -5.52 14.76
CA PRO A 91 0.06 -4.74 15.78
C PRO A 91 -1.36 -4.36 15.32
N GLY A 92 -2.35 -4.50 16.21
CA GLY A 92 -3.77 -4.19 15.95
C GLY A 92 -4.50 -5.29 15.16
N GLY A 93 -5.74 -5.01 14.76
CA GLY A 93 -6.52 -5.89 13.88
C GLY A 93 -6.20 -5.67 12.40
N ASP A 94 -7.01 -6.31 11.55
CA ASP A 94 -6.78 -6.38 10.10
C ASP A 94 -7.30 -5.13 9.36
N GLU A 95 -7.99 -4.22 10.04
CA GLU A 95 -8.46 -2.94 9.47
C GLU A 95 -7.42 -1.82 9.65
N TRP A 96 -7.48 -0.83 8.75
CA TRP A 96 -6.52 0.29 8.75
C TRP A 96 -6.82 1.39 9.78
N ASP A 97 -8.10 1.55 10.18
CA ASP A 97 -8.57 2.63 11.06
C ASP A 97 -8.83 2.17 12.52
N GLU A 98 -8.20 1.08 12.96
CA GLU A 98 -8.23 0.59 14.36
C GLU A 98 -7.23 1.27 15.30
#